data_AF-A0A2S1SUP6-F1
#
_entry.id   AF-A0A2S1SUP6-F1
#
_cell.length_a   1.000
_cell.length_b   1.000
_cell.length_c   1.000
_cell.angle_alpha   90.00
_cell.angle_beta   90.00
_cell.angle_gamma   90.00
#
_symmetry.space_group_name_H-M   'P 1'
#
loop_
_entity.id
_entity.type
_entity.pdbx_description
1 polymer ?
#
loop_
_entity_poly.entity_id
_entity_poly.type
_entity_poly.pdbx_seq_one_letter_code
_entity_poly.pdbx_strand_id
1 'polypeptide(L)'
;MIGGVILTAALFTGQTVVIIAQQQQIADLQTRVGEPGPQGPPGPQGLPGPRGLTGPAGKDGKDGRAAPPDVDPATDELSNGRTLQMTQLEARAYCTELAGKAWPESKSGDPTLDELTGSYTATQREKAFKQCMTDEGWPQP
;
A
#
# COMPACT_ATOMS: atom_id res chain seq x y z
N MET A 1 73.73 -53.21 14.07
CA MET A 1 72.48 -52.42 13.93
C MET A 1 72.13 -51.71 15.25
N ILE A 2 73.05 -50.93 15.84
CA ILE A 2 72.83 -50.28 17.16
C ILE A 2 73.13 -48.76 17.05
N GLY A 3 74.09 -48.36 16.22
CA GLY A 3 74.43 -46.94 16.01
C GLY A 3 73.35 -46.09 15.33
N GLY A 4 72.46 -46.69 14.52
CA GLY A 4 71.39 -45.96 13.84
C GLY A 4 70.24 -45.51 14.74
N VAL A 5 69.97 -46.24 15.83
CA VAL A 5 68.89 -45.94 16.78
C VAL A 5 69.28 -44.82 17.74
N ILE A 6 70.57 -44.71 18.07
CA ILE A 6 71.08 -43.64 18.94
C ILE A 6 71.10 -42.31 18.19
N LEU A 7 71.46 -42.32 16.90
CA LEU A 7 71.51 -41.11 16.08
C LEU A 7 70.11 -40.54 15.80
N THR A 8 69.10 -41.39 15.59
CA THR A 8 67.71 -40.92 15.46
C THR A 8 67.17 -40.42 16.80
N ALA A 9 67.42 -41.12 17.91
CA ALA A 9 67.00 -40.67 19.25
C ALA A 9 67.55 -39.29 19.63
N ALA A 10 68.80 -38.98 19.27
CA ALA A 10 69.42 -37.68 19.52
C ALA A 10 68.84 -36.54 18.63
N LEU A 11 68.44 -36.86 17.39
CA LEU A 11 67.78 -35.90 16.50
C LEU A 11 66.36 -35.55 16.98
N PHE A 12 65.61 -36.52 17.52
CA PHE A 12 64.26 -36.28 18.06
C PHE A 12 64.24 -35.48 19.37
N THR A 13 65.22 -35.68 20.26
CA THR A 13 65.33 -34.91 21.52
C THR A 13 65.90 -33.50 21.30
N GLY A 14 66.74 -33.31 20.28
CA GLY A 14 67.24 -31.98 19.90
C GLY A 14 66.20 -31.12 19.16
N GLN A 15 65.42 -31.73 18.26
CA GLN A 15 64.38 -31.01 17.50
C GLN A 15 63.16 -30.61 18.36
N THR A 16 62.93 -31.28 19.49
CA THR A 16 61.79 -30.99 20.37
C THR A 16 61.91 -29.64 21.08
N VAL A 17 63.12 -29.20 21.45
CA VAL A 17 63.30 -27.95 22.21
C VAL A 17 63.02 -26.71 21.36
N VAL A 18 63.34 -26.75 20.06
CA VAL A 18 63.06 -25.65 19.11
C VAL A 18 61.56 -25.50 18.85
N ILE A 19 60.82 -26.61 18.76
CA ILE A 19 59.36 -26.60 18.53
C ILE A 19 58.63 -25.98 19.73
N ILE A 20 59.09 -26.23 20.97
CA ILE A 20 58.45 -25.71 22.19
C ILE A 20 58.65 -24.19 22.32
N ALA A 21 59.82 -23.67 21.95
CA ALA A 21 60.05 -22.21 21.93
C ALA A 21 59.22 -21.51 20.85
N GLN A 22 59.04 -22.13 19.68
CA GLN A 22 58.23 -21.57 18.61
C GLN A 22 56.72 -21.58 18.93
N GLN A 23 56.25 -22.49 19.79
CA GLN A 23 54.85 -22.52 20.23
C GLN A 23 54.44 -21.32 21.09
N GLN A 24 55.37 -20.71 21.85
CA GLN A 24 55.03 -19.54 22.68
C GLN A 24 54.67 -18.30 21.85
N GLN A 25 55.30 -18.11 20.69
CA GLN A 25 54.99 -16.99 19.79
C GLN A 25 53.63 -17.14 19.10
N ILE A 26 53.15 -18.37 18.90
CA ILE A 26 51.84 -18.66 18.29
C ILE A 26 50.71 -18.35 19.28
N ALA A 27 50.90 -18.67 20.56
CA ALA A 27 49.93 -18.35 21.61
C ALA A 27 49.75 -16.84 21.82
N ASP A 28 50.84 -16.06 21.72
CA ASP A 28 50.78 -14.59 21.82
C ASP A 28 50.06 -13.94 20.63
N LEU A 29 50.10 -14.56 19.44
CA LEU A 29 49.33 -14.08 18.29
C LEU A 29 47.83 -14.39 18.42
N GLN A 30 47.48 -15.52 19.04
CA GLN A 30 46.08 -15.90 19.29
C GLN A 30 45.40 -15.00 20.32
N THR A 31 46.14 -14.49 21.31
CA THR A 31 45.63 -13.52 22.29
C THR A 31 45.55 -12.09 21.76
N ARG A 32 46.19 -11.79 20.61
CA ARG A 32 46.06 -10.50 19.90
C ARG A 32 44.92 -10.42 18.91
N VAL A 33 44.14 -11.50 18.73
CA VAL A 33 42.86 -11.41 18.02
C VAL A 33 41.94 -10.56 18.90
N GLY A 34 41.93 -9.25 18.62
CA GLY A 34 41.12 -8.29 19.34
C GLY A 34 39.65 -8.68 19.28
N GLU A 35 38.93 -8.39 20.36
CA GLU A 35 37.49 -8.60 20.42
C GLU A 35 36.82 -7.93 19.20
N PRO A 36 35.71 -8.50 18.68
CA PRO A 36 34.90 -7.82 17.69
C PRO A 36 34.62 -6.38 18.13
N GLY A 37 34.75 -5.43 17.20
CA GLY A 37 34.45 -4.04 17.48
C GLY A 37 33.01 -3.88 18.00
N PRO A 38 32.73 -2.80 18.76
CA PRO A 38 31.38 -2.56 19.26
C PRO A 38 30.39 -2.48 18.09
N GLN A 39 29.15 -2.86 18.35
CA GLN A 39 28.06 -2.65 17.40
C GLN A 39 27.99 -1.17 17.02
N GLY A 40 27.78 -0.88 15.74
CA GLY A 40 27.56 0.48 15.26
C GLY A 40 26.31 1.12 15.90
N PRO A 41 26.24 2.46 15.91
CA PRO A 41 25.05 3.15 16.41
C PRO A 41 23.80 2.77 15.60
N PRO A 42 22.59 2.92 16.17
CA PRO A 42 21.36 2.82 15.41
C PRO A 42 21.36 3.74 14.18
N GLY A 43 20.73 3.30 13.09
CA GLY A 43 20.54 4.13 11.92
C GLY A 43 19.68 5.37 12.21
N PRO A 44 19.72 6.39 11.34
CA PRO A 44 18.87 7.56 11.49
C PRO A 44 17.38 7.19 11.42
N GLN A 45 16.54 8.03 12.01
CA GLN A 45 15.10 7.88 11.89
C GLN A 45 14.66 8.06 10.43
N GLY A 46 13.67 7.27 10.00
CA GLY A 46 13.09 7.39 8.67
C GLY A 46 12.46 8.76 8.43
N LEU A 47 12.35 9.16 7.16
CA LEU A 47 11.68 10.40 6.78
C LEU A 47 10.20 10.37 7.20
N PRO A 48 9.60 11.53 7.52
CA PRO A 48 8.16 11.63 7.72
C PRO A 48 7.40 11.06 6.52
N GLY A 49 6.27 10.39 6.79
CA GLY A 49 5.38 9.91 5.73
C GLY A 49 4.83 11.05 4.87
N PRO A 50 4.37 10.75 3.65
CA PRO A 50 3.75 11.76 2.79
C PRO A 50 2.50 12.36 3.43
N ARG A 51 2.14 13.58 3.04
CA ARG A 51 0.87 14.20 3.44
C ARG A 51 -0.30 13.33 2.96
N GLY A 52 -1.34 13.20 3.78
CA GLY A 52 -2.58 12.53 3.39
C GLY A 52 -3.24 13.20 2.17
N LEU A 53 -4.01 12.42 1.42
CA LEU A 53 -4.76 12.91 0.27
C LEU A 53 -5.78 13.98 0.70
N THR A 54 -6.07 14.92 -0.19
CA THR A 54 -7.17 15.87 -0.01
C THR A 54 -8.47 15.10 0.18
N GLY A 55 -9.31 15.56 1.12
CA GLY A 55 -10.63 14.96 1.33
C GLY A 55 -11.55 15.09 0.10
N PRO A 56 -12.67 14.37 0.09
CA PRO A 56 -13.74 14.53 -0.91
C PRO A 56 -14.08 16.00 -1.16
N ALA A 57 -14.50 16.32 -2.39
CA ALA A 57 -15.34 17.50 -2.59
C ALA A 57 -16.61 17.38 -1.73
N GLY A 58 -17.11 18.52 -1.23
CA GLY A 58 -18.41 18.55 -0.58
C GLY A 58 -19.50 18.10 -1.55
N LYS A 59 -20.56 17.47 -1.03
CA LYS A 59 -21.75 17.15 -1.84
C LYS A 59 -22.31 18.43 -2.45
N ASP A 60 -22.76 18.34 -3.70
CA ASP A 60 -23.52 19.41 -4.33
C ASP A 60 -24.75 19.74 -3.47
N GLY A 61 -25.16 21.01 -3.48
CA GLY A 61 -26.43 21.41 -2.90
C GLY A 61 -27.57 20.65 -3.59
N LYS A 62 -28.66 20.41 -2.88
CA LYS A 62 -29.86 19.83 -3.51
C LYS A 62 -30.30 20.75 -4.65
N ASP A 63 -30.49 20.20 -5.84
CA ASP A 63 -31.10 20.95 -6.93
C ASP A 63 -32.47 21.47 -6.46
N GLY A 64 -32.72 22.76 -6.69
CA GLY A 64 -34.05 23.32 -6.52
C GLY A 64 -35.00 22.56 -7.44
N ARG A 65 -36.11 22.06 -6.89
CA ARG A 65 -37.15 21.36 -7.67
C ARG A 65 -37.47 22.17 -8.93
N ALA A 66 -37.07 21.69 -10.10
CA ALA A 66 -37.43 22.33 -11.35
C ALA A 66 -38.96 22.36 -11.47
N ALA A 67 -39.54 23.54 -11.64
CA ALA A 67 -40.92 23.64 -12.11
C ALA A 67 -40.98 22.96 -13.48
N PRO A 68 -41.94 22.04 -13.73
CA PRO A 68 -42.03 21.38 -15.01
C PRO A 68 -42.24 22.39 -16.15
N PRO A 69 -41.67 22.14 -17.35
CA PRO A 69 -41.84 23.03 -18.49
C PRO A 69 -43.33 23.14 -18.84
N ASP A 70 -43.77 24.36 -19.14
CA ASP A 70 -45.13 24.67 -19.57
C ASP A 70 -45.52 23.75 -20.74
N VAL A 71 -46.39 22.78 -20.45
CA VAL A 71 -46.95 21.87 -21.48
C VAL A 71 -48.20 22.50 -22.08
N ASP A 72 -48.14 22.70 -23.39
CA ASP A 72 -49.22 23.10 -24.28
C ASP A 72 -50.40 22.10 -24.18
N PRO A 73 -51.64 22.54 -23.92
CA PRO A 73 -52.77 21.65 -23.63
C PRO A 73 -53.43 21.12 -24.91
N ALA A 74 -52.76 20.27 -25.68
CA ALA A 74 -53.40 19.59 -26.82
C ALA A 74 -52.69 18.31 -27.30
N THR A 75 -52.55 17.30 -26.44
CA THR A 75 -52.70 15.88 -26.86
C THR A 75 -53.14 15.07 -25.65
N ASP A 76 -54.43 14.74 -25.65
CA ASP A 76 -55.05 13.80 -24.73
C ASP A 76 -54.76 12.35 -25.16
N GLU A 77 -54.82 11.43 -24.18
CA GLU A 77 -54.66 9.96 -24.29
C GLU A 77 -53.24 9.34 -24.14
N LEU A 78 -52.62 9.61 -22.98
CA LEU A 78 -52.23 8.51 -22.08
C LEU A 78 -52.58 8.86 -20.64
N SER A 79 -53.88 8.76 -20.36
CA SER A 79 -54.48 8.94 -19.04
C SER A 79 -53.97 7.87 -18.08
N ASN A 80 -53.01 8.23 -17.21
CA ASN A 80 -52.96 7.78 -15.82
C ASN A 80 -51.89 8.54 -15.02
N GLY A 81 -52.19 9.73 -14.48
CA GLY A 81 -51.53 10.29 -13.29
C GLY A 81 -49.99 10.29 -13.21
N ARG A 82 -49.27 10.17 -14.32
CA ARG A 82 -47.82 10.04 -14.34
C ARG A 82 -47.26 11.45 -14.39
N THR A 83 -47.21 12.09 -13.21
CA THR A 83 -45.96 12.78 -12.83
C THR A 83 -44.89 11.79 -13.26
N LEU A 84 -44.06 12.07 -14.26
CA LEU A 84 -43.14 11.09 -14.83
C LEU A 84 -42.27 10.54 -13.69
N GLN A 85 -42.75 9.48 -13.05
CA GLN A 85 -41.96 8.67 -12.15
C GLN A 85 -40.98 8.05 -13.11
N MET A 86 -39.80 8.68 -13.14
CA MET A 86 -38.61 8.16 -13.78
C MET A 86 -38.54 6.68 -13.43
N THR A 87 -38.49 5.79 -14.41
CA THR A 87 -38.49 4.36 -14.11
C THR A 87 -37.26 4.02 -13.26
N GLN A 88 -37.30 2.91 -12.51
CA GLN A 88 -36.15 2.48 -11.71
C GLN A 88 -34.86 2.37 -12.56
N LEU A 89 -34.99 2.03 -13.85
CA LEU A 89 -33.87 1.95 -14.78
C LEU A 89 -33.31 3.32 -15.16
N GLU A 90 -34.18 4.29 -15.44
CA GLU A 90 -33.78 5.67 -15.74
C GLU A 90 -33.18 6.36 -14.51
N ALA A 91 -33.75 6.13 -13.32
CA ALA A 91 -33.22 6.65 -12.06
C ALA A 91 -31.84 6.07 -11.75
N ARG A 92 -31.64 4.77 -12.01
CA ARG A 92 -30.32 4.13 -11.89
C ARG A 92 -29.31 4.74 -12.86
N ALA A 93 -29.69 4.98 -14.12
CA ALA A 93 -28.81 5.58 -15.12
C ALA A 93 -28.39 7.00 -14.70
N TYR A 94 -29.35 7.82 -14.30
CA TYR A 94 -29.14 9.18 -13.81
C TYR A 94 -28.22 9.23 -12.58
N CYS A 95 -28.51 8.44 -11.54
CA CYS A 95 -27.69 8.41 -10.33
C CYS A 95 -26.29 7.81 -10.57
N THR A 96 -26.12 6.91 -11.54
CA THR A 96 -24.80 6.37 -11.91
C THR A 96 -23.94 7.46 -12.57
N GLU A 97 -24.54 8.26 -13.45
CA GLU A 97 -23.84 9.37 -14.11
C GLU A 97 -23.40 10.45 -13.10
N LEU A 98 -24.30 10.84 -12.19
CA LEU A 98 -24.01 11.77 -11.10
C LEU A 98 -22.87 11.28 -10.21
N ALA A 99 -22.91 10.02 -9.79
CA ALA A 99 -21.86 9.42 -8.96
C ALA A 99 -20.50 9.41 -9.68
N GLY A 100 -20.49 9.13 -10.99
CA GLY A 100 -19.28 9.17 -11.82
C GLY A 100 -18.68 10.57 -11.95
N LYS A 101 -19.53 11.59 -12.10
CA LYS A 101 -19.09 13.01 -12.16
C LYS A 101 -18.56 13.49 -10.81
N ALA A 102 -19.18 13.10 -9.71
CA ALA A 102 -18.76 13.46 -8.36
C ALA A 102 -17.40 12.83 -7.97
N TRP A 103 -17.07 11.67 -8.54
CA TRP A 103 -15.88 10.88 -8.20
C TRP A 103 -15.12 10.39 -9.44
N PRO A 104 -14.40 11.30 -10.13
CA PRO A 104 -13.62 10.96 -11.31
C PRO A 104 -12.45 10.03 -10.96
N GLU A 105 -12.03 9.18 -11.91
CA GLU A 105 -10.81 8.39 -11.74
C GLU A 105 -9.59 9.31 -11.65
N SER A 106 -8.76 9.14 -10.62
CA SER A 106 -7.43 9.75 -10.60
C SER A 106 -6.49 8.93 -11.50
N LYS A 107 -5.86 9.57 -12.48
CA LYS A 107 -4.70 9.01 -13.19
C LYS A 107 -3.46 9.66 -12.60
N SER A 108 -2.86 9.05 -11.59
CA SER A 108 -1.66 9.59 -10.94
C SER A 108 -0.37 9.23 -11.68
N GLY A 109 -0.43 8.22 -12.57
CA GLY A 109 0.73 7.70 -13.29
C GLY A 109 1.61 6.78 -12.44
N ASP A 110 1.30 6.63 -11.16
CA ASP A 110 1.87 5.63 -10.26
C ASP A 110 0.86 4.46 -10.15
N PRO A 111 1.20 3.25 -10.64
CA PRO A 111 0.28 2.12 -10.65
C PRO A 111 -0.14 1.66 -9.24
N THR A 112 0.69 1.90 -8.21
CA THR A 112 0.38 1.52 -6.82
C THR A 112 -0.63 2.48 -6.19
N LEU A 113 -0.54 3.76 -6.52
CA LEU A 113 -1.52 4.77 -6.10
C LEU A 113 -2.81 4.67 -6.91
N ASP A 114 -2.74 4.29 -8.19
CA ASP A 114 -3.91 4.12 -9.04
C ASP A 114 -4.78 2.92 -8.60
N GLU A 115 -4.19 1.83 -8.10
CA GLU A 115 -4.94 0.69 -7.54
C GLU A 115 -5.65 1.06 -6.22
N LEU A 116 -4.92 1.68 -5.29
CA LEU A 116 -5.49 2.14 -4.02
C LEU A 116 -6.57 3.19 -4.22
N THR A 117 -6.32 4.17 -5.11
CA THR A 117 -7.29 5.23 -5.39
C THR A 117 -8.46 4.71 -6.21
N GLY A 118 -8.26 3.71 -7.08
CA GLY A 118 -9.32 3.02 -7.80
C GLY A 118 -10.33 2.36 -6.86
N SER A 119 -9.85 1.60 -5.88
CA SER A 119 -10.71 0.93 -4.87
C SER A 119 -11.49 1.93 -4.01
N TYR A 120 -10.84 3.02 -3.59
CA TYR A 120 -11.46 4.09 -2.82
C TYR A 120 -12.53 4.83 -3.63
N THR A 121 -12.20 5.21 -4.87
CA THR A 121 -13.11 5.95 -5.76
C THR A 121 -14.33 5.09 -6.13
N ALA A 122 -14.16 3.79 -6.37
CA ALA A 122 -15.26 2.86 -6.59
C ALA A 122 -16.21 2.80 -5.39
N THR A 123 -15.66 2.70 -4.17
CA THR A 123 -16.44 2.69 -2.92
C THR A 123 -17.23 4.00 -2.75
N GLN A 124 -16.63 5.13 -3.09
CA GLN A 124 -17.29 6.43 -2.97
C GLN A 124 -18.39 6.64 -4.02
N ARG A 125 -18.19 6.17 -5.26
CA ARG A 125 -19.24 6.16 -6.29
C ARG A 125 -20.46 5.36 -5.85
N GLU A 126 -20.24 4.18 -5.26
CA GLU A 126 -21.36 3.36 -4.79
C GLU A 126 -22.16 4.05 -3.66
N LYS A 127 -21.46 4.71 -2.73
CA LYS A 127 -22.13 5.50 -1.67
C LYS A 127 -22.92 6.68 -2.25
N ALA A 128 -22.34 7.40 -3.20
CA ALA A 128 -23.01 8.52 -3.88
C ALA A 128 -24.25 8.04 -4.65
N PHE A 129 -24.14 6.90 -5.35
CA PHE A 129 -25.27 6.27 -6.03
C PHE A 129 -26.39 5.91 -5.04
N LYS A 130 -26.06 5.27 -3.92
CA LYS A 130 -27.03 4.88 -2.89
C LYS A 130 -27.74 6.09 -2.28
N GLN A 131 -26.99 7.15 -2.03
CA GLN A 131 -27.54 8.41 -1.53
C GLN A 131 -28.53 9.03 -2.53
N CYS A 132 -28.15 9.12 -3.81
CA CYS A 132 -29.01 9.63 -4.88
C CYS A 132 -30.31 8.82 -4.99
N MET A 133 -30.22 7.49 -5.04
CA MET A 133 -31.39 6.61 -5.08
C MET A 133 -32.31 6.78 -3.86
N THR A 134 -31.73 7.06 -2.67
CA THR A 134 -32.50 7.30 -1.44
C THR A 134 -33.21 8.66 -1.48
N ASP A 135 -32.52 9.69 -1.97
CA ASP A 135 -33.07 11.05 -2.09
C ASP A 135 -34.22 11.10 -3.12
N GLU A 136 -34.15 10.28 -4.17
CA GLU A 136 -35.20 10.10 -5.18
C GLU A 136 -36.33 9.14 -4.75
N GLY A 137 -36.24 8.54 -3.55
CA GLY A 137 -37.29 7.67 -2.99
C GLY A 137 -37.34 6.25 -3.58
N TRP A 138 -36.26 5.78 -4.20
CA TRP A 138 -36.18 4.43 -4.78
C TRP A 138 -35.57 3.41 -3.81
N PRO A 139 -36.08 2.16 -3.79
CA PRO A 139 -35.46 1.09 -3.04
C PRO A 139 -34.07 0.77 -3.60
N GLN A 140 -33.10 0.65 -2.71
CA GLN A 140 -31.73 0.22 -3.04
C GLN A 140 -31.75 -1.26 -3.46
N PRO A 141 -30.94 -1.67 -4.45
CA PRO A 141 -30.72 -3.09 -4.75
C PRO A 141 -29.97 -3.82 -3.63
#